data_AF-A0A316UUT0-F1
#
_entry.id   AF-A0A316UUT0-F1
#
_cell.length_a   1.000
_cell.length_b   1.000
_cell.length_c   1.000
_cell.angle_alpha   90.00
_cell.angle_beta   90.00
_cell.angle_gamma   90.00
#
_symmetry.space_group_name_H-M   'P 1'
#
loop_
_entity.id
_entity.type
_entity.pdbx_description
1 polymer ?
#
loop_
_entity_poly.entity_id
_entity_poly.type
_entity_poly.pdbx_seq_one_letter_code
_entity_poly.pdbx_strand_id
1 'polypeptide(L)' 'KKRPRRRHEEIDRMYRCGFEGCDKSYGTLNHLNAHVALQKHGAKRTPQEFREMRRAWRAKKKE' A
#
# COMPACT_ATOMS: atom_id res chain seq x y z
N LYS A 1 -16.82 -15.80 -14.66
CA LYS A 1 -15.39 -16.20 -14.72
C LYS A 1 -14.67 -15.62 -13.49
N LYS A 2 -14.12 -16.44 -12.58
CA LYS A 2 -13.47 -15.95 -11.35
C LYS A 2 -12.16 -15.23 -11.70
N ARG A 3 -11.87 -14.10 -11.04
CA ARG A 3 -10.58 -13.42 -11.20
C ARG A 3 -9.47 -14.31 -10.62
N PRO A 4 -8.39 -14.59 -11.36
CA PRO A 4 -7.28 -15.37 -10.82
C PRO A 4 -6.66 -14.64 -9.62
N ARG A 5 -6.31 -15.41 -8.59
CA ARG A 5 -5.60 -14.88 -7.41
C ARG A 5 -4.17 -14.56 -7.85
N ARG A 6 -3.71 -13.33 -7.61
CA ARG A 6 -2.32 -12.93 -7.83
C ARG A 6 -1.39 -13.67 -6.87
N ARG A 7 -0.23 -14.11 -7.35
CA ARG A 7 0.84 -14.69 -6.53
C ARG A 7 1.46 -13.61 -5.64
N HIS A 8 2.16 -14.05 -4.60
CA HIS A 8 2.77 -13.16 -3.62
C HIS A 8 3.82 -12.21 -4.22
N GLU A 9 4.55 -12.66 -5.25
CA GLU A 9 5.54 -11.90 -6.01
C GLU A 9 4.91 -10.84 -6.92
N GLU A 10 3.69 -11.09 -7.41
CA GLU A 10 2.99 -10.20 -8.33
C GLU A 10 2.32 -9.01 -7.63
N ILE A 11 2.29 -9.02 -6.29
CA ILE A 11 1.68 -7.97 -5.48
C ILE A 11 2.74 -6.93 -5.14
N ASP A 12 2.73 -5.83 -5.88
CA ASP A 12 3.56 -4.66 -5.60
C ASP A 12 3.15 -4.00 -4.28
N ARG A 13 4.02 -4.02 -3.27
CA ARG A 13 3.74 -3.55 -1.90
C ARG A 13 4.20 -2.11 -1.69
N MET A 14 3.62 -1.17 -2.43
CA MET A 14 4.04 0.24 -2.37
C MET A 14 3.66 0.96 -1.07
N TYR A 15 2.64 0.48 -0.34
CA TYR A 15 2.12 1.16 0.84
C TYR A 15 2.87 0.71 2.09
N ARG A 16 4.04 1.30 2.34
CA ARG A 16 4.84 1.06 3.56
C ARG A 16 4.24 1.80 4.77
N CYS A 17 4.27 1.17 5.93
CA CYS A 17 3.95 1.87 7.17
C CYS A 17 5.07 2.85 7.52
N GLY A 18 4.73 4.11 7.74
CA GLY A 18 5.69 5.15 8.14
C GLY A 18 5.88 5.27 9.64
N PHE A 19 5.61 4.22 10.42
CA PHE A 19 5.79 4.23 11.87
C PHE A 19 7.19 3.78 12.22
N GLU A 20 7.83 4.44 13.18
CA GLU A 20 9.19 4.09 13.60
C GLU A 20 9.26 2.66 14.12
N GLY A 21 10.16 1.86 13.57
CA GLY A 21 10.28 0.43 13.89
C GLY A 21 9.27 -0.49 13.17
N CYS A 22 8.39 0.04 12.30
CA CYS A 22 7.52 -0.80 11.46
C CYS A 22 8.03 -0.91 10.02
N ASP A 23 8.49 -2.11 9.64
CA ASP A 23 8.93 -2.38 8.26
C ASP A 23 7.81 -2.96 7.36
N LYS A 24 6.57 -3.06 7.87
CA LYS A 24 5.48 -3.71 7.14
C LYS A 24 5.03 -2.87 5.95
N SER A 25 4.91 -3.53 4.80
CA SER A 25 4.46 -2.94 3.53
C SER A 25 3.28 -3.71 2.97
N TYR A 26 2.35 -3.00 2.32
CA TYR A 26 1.10 -3.56 1.83
C TYR A 26 0.84 -3.19 0.37
N GLY A 27 0.13 -4.07 -0.35
CA GLY A 27 -0.22 -3.84 -1.76
C GLY A 27 -1.40 -2.89 -1.98
N THR A 28 -2.18 -2.62 -0.93
CA THR A 28 -3.31 -1.68 -1.00
C THR A 28 -3.34 -0.79 0.23
N LEU A 29 -3.81 0.44 0.04
CA LEU A 29 -3.99 1.39 1.13
C LEU A 29 -4.95 0.87 2.21
N ASN A 30 -5.94 0.07 1.83
CA ASN A 30 -6.92 -0.48 2.78
C ASN A 30 -6.25 -1.45 3.78
N HIS A 31 -5.34 -2.31 3.31
CA HIS A 31 -4.58 -3.19 4.19
C HIS A 31 -3.60 -2.41 5.06
N LEU A 32 -2.96 -1.36 4.53
CA LEU A 32 -2.12 -0.47 5.34
C LEU A 32 -2.95 0.23 6.44
N ASN A 33 -4.12 0.75 6.12
CA ASN A 33 -4.98 1.44 7.09
C ASN A 33 -5.52 0.49 8.16
N ALA A 34 -5.87 -0.74 7.79
CA ALA A 34 -6.21 -1.78 8.77
C ALA A 34 -5.01 -2.08 9.68
N HIS A 35 -3.81 -2.23 9.12
CA HIS A 35 -2.58 -2.41 9.88
C HIS A 35 -2.30 -1.26 10.85
N VAL A 36 -2.43 0.00 10.38
CA VAL A 36 -2.19 1.18 11.21
C VAL A 36 -3.17 1.23 12.39
N ALA A 37 -4.45 0.92 12.14
CA ALA A 37 -5.46 0.87 13.18
C ALA A 37 -5.21 -0.27 14.19
N LEU A 38 -4.86 -1.48 13.71
CA LEU A 38 -4.63 -2.65 14.55
C LEU A 38 -3.35 -2.57 15.37
N GLN A 39 -2.29 -1.99 14.82
CA GLN A 39 -0.99 -1.86 15.49
C GLN A 39 -0.84 -0.53 16.25
N LYS A 40 -1.90 0.30 16.27
CA LYS A 40 -1.89 1.63 16.87
C LYS A 40 -0.74 2.53 16.36
N HIS A 41 -0.42 2.43 15.07
CA HIS A 41 0.61 3.24 14.40
C HIS A 41 0.13 4.68 14.10
N GLY A 42 -0.77 5.21 14.93
CA GLY A 42 -1.34 6.56 14.79
C GLY A 42 -2.52 6.64 13.80
N ALA A 43 -2.62 7.78 13.12
CA ALA A 43 -3.75 8.12 12.26
C ALA A 43 -3.79 7.32 10.96
N LYS A 44 -5.02 7.00 10.50
CA LYS A 44 -5.25 6.36 9.20
C LYS A 44 -4.65 7.24 8.09
N ARG A 45 -3.99 6.61 7.13
CA ARG A 45 -3.38 7.29 5.99
C ARG A 45 -4.43 7.59 4.94
N THR A 46 -4.37 8.79 4.37
CA THR A 46 -5.33 9.21 3.34
C THR A 46 -4.79 8.88 1.94
N PRO A 47 -5.66 8.66 0.95
CA PRO A 47 -5.22 8.47 -0.43
C PRO A 47 -4.56 9.73 -1.03
N GLN A 48 -4.71 10.89 -0.39
CA GLN A 48 -4.13 12.15 -0.83
C GLN A 48 -2.61 12.17 -0.60
N GLU A 49 -2.15 11.60 0.51
CA GLU A 49 -0.71 11.39 0.83
C GLU A 49 0.02 10.57 -0.23
N PHE A 50 -0.69 9.64 -0.89
CA PHE A 50 -0.11 8.76 -1.91
C PHE A 50 -0.42 9.21 -3.34
N ARG A 51 -0.91 10.43 -3.54
CA ARG A 51 -1.26 10.96 -4.86
C ARG A 51 -0.04 10.94 -5.79
N GLU A 52 1.10 11.43 -5.31
CA GLU A 52 2.34 11.46 -6.08
C GLU A 52 2.91 10.07 -6.33
N MET A 53 2.92 9.21 -5.32
CA MET A 53 3.34 7.80 -5.45
C MET A 53 2.50 7.05 -6.51
N ARG A 54 1.17 7.22 -6.50
CA ARG A 54 0.30 6.62 -7.51
C ARG A 54 0.53 7.20 -8.91
N ARG A 55 0.81 8.50 -9.01
CA ARG A 55 1.14 9.14 -10.28
C ARG A 55 2.43 8.57 -10.85
N ALA A 56 3.49 8.49 -10.03
CA ALA A 56 4.76 7.89 -10.41
C ALA A 56 4.62 6.41 -10.79
N TRP A 57 3.82 5.63 -10.05
CA TRP A 57 3.57 4.22 -10.39
C TRP A 57 2.87 4.06 -11.74
N ARG A 58 1.83 4.87 -11.99
CA ARG A 58 1.12 4.86 -13.27
C ARG A 58 2.01 5.28 -14.43
N ALA A 59 2.90 6.25 -14.21
CA ALA A 59 3.89 6.65 -15.21
C ALA A 59 4.86 5.50 -15.53
N LYS A 60 5.43 4.86 -14.49
CA LYS A 60 6.35 3.72 -14.62
C LYS A 60 5.73 2.47 -15.26
N LYS A 61 4.40 2.34 -15.22
CA LYS A 61 3.63 1.25 -15.84
C LYS A 61 3.25 1.53 -17.30
N LYS A 62 3.43 2.77 -17.79
CA LYS A 62 3.04 3.20 -19.14
C LYS A 62 4.21 3.11 -20.14
N GLU A 63 5.43 2.99 -19.65
CA GLU A 63 6.62 2.57 -20.42
C GLU A 63 6.69 1.04 -20.50
#